data_AF-A0A077KKW7-F1
#
_entry.id   AF-A0A077KKW7-F1
#
_cell.length_a   1.000
_cell.length_b   1.000
_cell.length_c   1.000
_cell.angle_alpha   90.00
_cell.angle_beta   90.00
_cell.angle_gamma   90.00
#
_symmetry.space_group_name_H-M   'P 1'
#
loop_
_entity.id
_entity.type
_entity.pdbx_description
1 polymer ?
#
loop_
_entity_poly.entity_id
_entity_poly.type
_entity_poly.pdbx_seq_one_letter_code
_entity_poly.pdbx_strand_id
1 'polypeptide(L)'
;MKTVYKFLICILLFLPIKMLFSQQTDEKRLKIEITVKDGKSQLVSVIKSYTISYNKTLLTAENKSNDVKAFYLSLDFEKQDIPLLRAFTQNKNGLDGQITITDTYGKLPPRKIEFKSAVMDVMTEQTTGDYNGMYMNLSSNVLSIDGLKIES
;
A
#
# COMPACT_ATOMS: atom_id res chain seq x y z
N MET A 1 -23.91 34.27 -45.99
CA MET A 1 -24.22 34.02 -44.56
C MET A 1 -24.60 32.57 -44.24
N LYS A 2 -25.40 31.86 -45.06
CA LYS A 2 -25.84 30.47 -44.78
C LYS A 2 -24.70 29.43 -44.70
N THR A 3 -23.61 29.63 -45.43
CA THR A 3 -22.44 28.72 -45.46
C THR A 3 -21.59 28.81 -44.19
N VAL A 4 -21.52 29.98 -43.57
CA VAL A 4 -20.76 30.22 -42.34
C VAL A 4 -21.43 29.53 -41.14
N TYR A 5 -22.77 29.56 -41.09
CA TYR A 5 -23.56 28.86 -40.06
C TYR A 5 -23.37 27.34 -40.11
N LYS A 6 -23.28 26.75 -41.31
CA LYS A 6 -23.04 25.31 -41.47
C LYS A 6 -21.63 24.91 -41.01
N PHE A 7 -20.64 25.77 -41.22
CA PHE A 7 -19.27 25.52 -40.78
C PHE A 7 -19.13 25.64 -39.25
N LEU A 8 -19.81 26.61 -38.64
CA LEU A 8 -19.83 26.82 -37.19
C LEU A 8 -20.49 25.65 -36.43
N ILE A 9 -21.58 25.10 -36.98
CA ILE A 9 -22.27 23.91 -36.43
C ILE A 9 -21.36 22.67 -36.48
N CYS A 10 -20.58 22.51 -37.54
CA CYS A 10 -19.62 21.41 -37.65
C CYS A 10 -18.55 21.49 -36.54
N ILE A 11 -17.99 22.68 -36.30
CA ILE A 11 -16.97 22.90 -35.26
C ILE A 11 -17.54 22.60 -33.85
N LEU A 12 -18.76 23.07 -33.55
CA LEU A 12 -19.40 22.85 -32.25
C LEU A 12 -19.75 21.37 -31.97
N LEU A 13 -20.01 20.57 -33.01
CA LEU A 13 -20.31 19.13 -32.87
C LEU A 13 -19.07 18.26 -32.63
N PHE A 14 -17.87 18.71 -33.04
CA PHE A 14 -16.62 17.96 -32.84
C PHE A 14 -15.78 18.41 -31.63
N LEU A 15 -16.12 19.55 -31.00
CA LEU A 15 -15.46 20.04 -29.79
C LEU A 15 -15.64 19.19 -28.51
N PRO A 16 -16.74 18.43 -28.28
CA PRO A 16 -16.92 17.73 -27.01
C PRO A 16 -16.19 16.37 -26.94
N ILE A 17 -15.64 15.85 -28.05
CA ILE A 17 -14.98 14.53 -28.05
C ILE A 17 -13.77 14.52 -27.11
N LYS A 18 -13.03 15.63 -27.00
CA LYS A 18 -11.89 15.72 -26.07
C LYS A 18 -12.28 15.98 -24.61
N MET A 19 -13.52 16.39 -24.32
CA MET A 19 -13.99 16.56 -22.95
C MET A 19 -14.45 15.23 -22.31
N LEU A 20 -14.96 14.29 -23.12
CA LEU A 20 -15.35 12.95 -22.66
C LEU A 20 -14.16 12.11 -22.18
N PHE A 21 -12.94 12.35 -22.67
CA PHE A 21 -11.74 11.64 -22.24
C PHE A 21 -11.04 12.24 -21.01
N SER A 22 -11.53 13.36 -20.45
CA SER A 22 -10.98 13.90 -19.18
C SER A 22 -11.56 13.23 -17.93
N GLN A 23 -12.51 12.32 -18.10
CA GLN A 23 -12.99 11.42 -17.04
C GLN A 23 -12.07 10.20 -16.87
N GLN A 24 -10.75 10.36 -17.08
CA GLN A 24 -9.83 9.33 -16.64
C GLN A 24 -9.87 9.35 -15.11
N THR A 25 -10.43 8.25 -14.60
CA THR A 25 -10.71 7.93 -13.22
C THR A 25 -9.58 8.36 -12.28
N ASP A 26 -9.94 8.71 -11.05
CA ASP A 26 -9.13 9.04 -9.86
C ASP A 26 -8.05 7.97 -9.51
N GLU A 27 -7.22 7.54 -10.48
CA GLU A 27 -6.60 6.21 -10.47
C GLU A 27 -5.54 6.04 -9.39
N LYS A 28 -4.99 7.11 -8.82
CA LYS A 28 -4.03 7.02 -7.69
C LYS A 28 -4.12 8.23 -6.74
N ARG A 29 -5.31 8.50 -6.19
CA ARG A 29 -5.46 9.56 -5.17
C ARG A 29 -4.55 9.34 -3.95
N LEU A 30 -4.35 8.08 -3.55
CA LEU A 30 -3.48 7.73 -2.43
C LEU A 30 -2.18 7.13 -2.94
N LYS A 31 -1.06 7.67 -2.49
CA LYS A 31 0.26 7.04 -2.58
C LYS A 31 0.53 6.31 -1.27
N ILE A 32 0.78 5.01 -1.35
CA ILE A 32 1.06 4.18 -0.19
C ILE A 32 2.48 3.65 -0.32
N GLU A 33 3.31 3.92 0.68
CA GLU A 33 4.71 3.50 0.72
C GLU A 33 4.97 2.69 1.99
N ILE A 34 5.61 1.53 1.84
CA ILE A 34 6.21 0.82 2.96
C ILE A 34 7.69 1.15 3.03
N THR A 35 8.16 1.42 4.23
CA THR A 35 9.56 1.62 4.54
C THR A 35 9.99 0.59 5.57
N VAL A 36 11.11 -0.10 5.34
CA VAL A 36 11.72 -1.00 6.32
C VAL A 36 13.18 -0.63 6.57
N LYS A 37 13.66 -0.89 7.79
CA LYS A 37 15.07 -0.71 8.15
C LYS A 37 15.80 -2.04 8.09
N ASP A 38 16.72 -2.18 7.15
CA ASP A 38 17.59 -3.36 7.01
C ASP A 38 19.02 -2.97 7.42
N GLY A 39 19.33 -3.14 8.71
CA GLY A 39 20.59 -2.69 9.30
C GLY A 39 20.76 -1.17 9.21
N LYS A 40 21.74 -0.71 8.43
CA LYS A 40 22.00 0.72 8.18
C LYS A 40 21.23 1.27 6.98
N SER A 41 20.62 0.41 6.19
CA SER A 41 19.91 0.76 4.97
C SER A 41 18.41 0.92 5.24
N GLN A 42 17.79 1.87 4.54
CA GLN A 42 16.35 2.05 4.54
C GLN A 42 15.83 1.71 3.15
N LEU A 43 14.90 0.75 3.08
CA LEU A 43 14.25 0.34 1.83
C LEU A 43 12.87 0.98 1.80
N VAL A 44 12.50 1.54 0.65
CA VAL A 44 11.18 2.16 0.42
C VAL A 44 10.57 1.52 -0.81
N SER A 45 9.33 1.05 -0.68
CA SER A 45 8.58 0.38 -1.74
C SER A 45 7.18 0.96 -1.84
N VAL A 46 6.69 1.16 -3.06
CA VAL A 46 5.31 1.58 -3.31
C VAL A 46 4.42 0.34 -3.31
N ILE A 47 3.31 0.41 -2.57
CA ILE A 47 2.30 -0.65 -2.51
C ILE A 47 0.96 -0.14 -3.03
N LYS A 48 0.16 -1.03 -3.62
CA LYS A 48 -1.17 -0.74 -4.15
C LYS A 48 -2.19 -0.60 -3.02
N SER A 49 -2.11 -1.49 -2.04
CA SER A 49 -2.97 -1.48 -0.87
C SER A 49 -2.32 -2.21 0.30
N TYR A 50 -2.91 -2.05 1.47
CA TYR A 50 -2.57 -2.83 2.65
C TYR A 50 -3.82 -3.15 3.46
N THR A 51 -3.76 -4.22 4.22
CA THR A 51 -4.78 -4.59 5.21
C THR A 51 -4.08 -4.83 6.54
N ILE A 52 -4.72 -4.42 7.64
CA ILE A 52 -4.24 -4.71 8.99
C ILE A 52 -5.34 -5.46 9.74
N SER A 53 -4.97 -6.55 10.36
CA SER A 53 -5.82 -7.28 11.30
C SER A 53 -5.15 -7.32 12.67
N TYR A 54 -5.93 -7.07 13.71
CA TYR A 54 -5.51 -7.19 15.10
C TYR A 54 -6.41 -8.20 15.79
N ASN A 55 -5.81 -9.28 16.32
CA ASN A 55 -6.52 -10.28 17.07
C ASN A 55 -6.19 -10.21 18.56
N LYS A 56 -7.03 -9.51 19.32
CA LYS A 56 -6.89 -9.36 20.78
C LYS A 56 -6.93 -10.69 21.53
N THR A 57 -7.62 -11.72 21.04
CA THR A 57 -7.78 -12.98 21.78
C THR A 57 -6.50 -13.79 21.85
N LEU A 58 -5.50 -13.48 21.02
CA LEU A 58 -4.19 -14.10 21.06
C LEU A 58 -3.33 -13.59 22.24
N LEU A 59 -3.71 -12.47 22.85
CA LEU A 59 -2.95 -11.77 23.89
C LEU A 59 -3.41 -12.13 25.31
N THR A 60 -3.60 -13.42 25.58
CA THR A 60 -3.96 -13.89 26.92
C THR A 60 -2.72 -13.98 27.82
N ALA A 61 -2.92 -13.94 29.15
CA ALA A 61 -1.84 -14.06 30.12
C ALA A 61 -1.02 -15.36 29.96
N GLU A 62 -1.64 -16.42 29.44
CA GLU A 62 -1.00 -17.71 29.15
C GLU A 62 -0.16 -17.69 27.86
N ASN A 63 -0.43 -16.74 26.96
CA ASN A 63 0.21 -16.59 25.65
C ASN A 63 1.22 -15.42 25.61
N LYS A 64 1.67 -14.92 26.76
CA LYS A 64 2.72 -13.88 26.88
C LYS A 64 4.13 -14.37 26.50
N SER A 65 4.25 -15.39 25.64
CA SER A 65 5.54 -15.64 24.99
C SER A 65 5.73 -14.60 23.88
N ASN A 66 6.97 -14.17 23.65
CA ASN A 66 7.32 -13.25 22.56
C ASN A 66 7.04 -13.83 21.15
N ASP A 67 6.52 -15.06 21.07
CA ASP A 67 6.24 -15.78 19.83
C ASP A 67 4.81 -15.55 19.31
N VAL A 68 3.91 -15.00 20.14
CA VAL A 68 2.52 -14.77 19.73
C VAL A 68 2.37 -13.41 19.07
N LYS A 69 2.16 -13.42 17.75
CA LYS A 69 2.04 -12.23 16.92
C LYS A 69 0.58 -11.88 16.69
N ALA A 70 0.09 -10.86 17.38
CA ALA A 70 -1.32 -10.47 17.34
C ALA A 70 -1.67 -9.51 16.18
N PHE A 71 -0.67 -8.97 15.49
CA PHE A 71 -0.86 -8.05 14.37
C PHE A 71 -0.45 -8.71 13.07
N TYR A 72 -1.37 -8.69 12.10
CA TYR A 72 -1.15 -9.20 10.76
C TYR A 72 -1.30 -8.07 9.75
N LEU A 73 -0.34 -7.95 8.85
CA LEU A 73 -0.33 -6.97 7.77
C LEU A 73 -0.29 -7.71 6.44
N SER A 74 -1.22 -7.42 5.55
CA SER A 74 -1.16 -7.88 4.16
C SER A 74 -0.80 -6.69 3.28
N LEU A 75 0.18 -6.88 2.41
CA LEU A 75 0.69 -5.86 1.49
C LEU A 75 0.49 -6.34 0.07
N ASP A 76 -0.10 -5.52 -0.78
CA ASP A 76 -0.35 -5.81 -2.19
C ASP A 76 0.52 -4.88 -3.06
N PHE A 77 1.28 -5.45 -3.97
CA PHE A 77 2.22 -4.75 -4.85
C PHE A 77 1.79 -4.90 -6.31
N GLU A 78 2.00 -3.84 -7.09
CA GLU A 78 1.80 -3.86 -8.55
C GLU A 78 2.79 -4.80 -9.27
N LYS A 79 3.94 -5.05 -8.66
CA LYS A 79 4.98 -5.94 -9.16
C LYS A 79 5.84 -6.44 -8.02
N GLN A 80 6.62 -7.48 -8.29
CA GLN A 80 7.57 -8.01 -7.33
C GLN A 80 8.59 -6.96 -6.88
N ASP A 81 8.85 -6.89 -5.57
CA ASP A 81 9.87 -6.02 -4.97
C ASP A 81 11.00 -6.88 -4.39
N ILE A 82 12.00 -7.15 -5.23
CA ILE A 82 13.13 -8.02 -4.88
C ILE A 82 13.95 -7.50 -3.69
N PRO A 83 14.31 -6.19 -3.59
CA PRO A 83 14.99 -5.68 -2.41
C PRO A 83 14.23 -5.91 -1.11
N LEU A 84 12.92 -5.62 -1.10
CA LEU A 84 12.10 -5.79 0.10
C LEU A 84 11.95 -7.26 0.47
N LEU A 85 11.71 -8.13 -0.52
CA LEU A 85 11.63 -9.58 -0.33
C LEU A 85 12.95 -10.14 0.24
N ARG A 86 14.09 -9.68 -0.29
CA ARG A 86 15.41 -10.05 0.22
C ARG A 86 15.59 -9.66 1.68
N ALA A 87 15.19 -8.44 2.06
CA ALA A 87 15.31 -7.99 3.44
C ALA A 87 14.51 -8.88 4.39
N PHE A 88 13.26 -9.22 4.07
CA PHE A 88 12.44 -10.08 4.93
C PHE A 88 12.90 -11.54 4.95
N THR A 89 13.41 -12.08 3.84
CA THR A 89 13.92 -13.46 3.80
C THR A 89 15.24 -13.65 4.56
N GLN A 90 16.07 -12.60 4.64
CA GLN A 90 17.35 -12.65 5.34
C GLN A 90 17.22 -12.37 6.85
N ASN A 91 16.22 -11.59 7.26
CA ASN A 91 16.05 -11.14 8.64
C ASN A 91 14.99 -11.96 9.40
N LYS A 92 15.42 -13.11 9.95
CA LYS A 92 14.54 -14.01 10.73
C LYS A 92 14.01 -13.41 12.04
N ASN A 93 14.73 -12.44 12.61
CA ASN A 93 14.33 -11.75 13.84
C ASN A 93 13.28 -10.66 13.58
N GLY A 94 12.89 -10.46 12.33
CA GLY A 94 11.94 -9.45 11.90
C GLY A 94 12.58 -8.10 11.63
N LEU A 95 11.79 -7.23 10.99
CA LEU A 95 12.17 -5.89 10.57
C LEU A 95 11.23 -4.86 11.18
N ASP A 96 11.81 -3.73 11.56
CA ASP A 96 11.06 -2.53 11.92
C ASP A 96 10.73 -1.74 10.66
N GLY A 97 9.53 -1.16 10.61
CA GLY A 97 9.12 -0.39 9.46
C GLY A 97 7.88 0.47 9.68
N GLN A 98 7.48 1.13 8.61
CA GLN A 98 6.30 1.97 8.58
C GLN A 98 5.59 1.90 7.23
N ILE A 99 4.27 2.04 7.24
CA ILE A 99 3.46 2.34 6.07
C ILE A 99 3.08 3.82 6.16
N THR A 100 3.28 4.55 5.07
CA THR A 100 2.91 5.96 4.93
C THR A 100 1.89 6.10 3.82
N ILE A 101 0.77 6.75 4.15
CA ILE A 101 -0.31 7.04 3.20
C ILE A 101 -0.33 8.54 2.97
N THR A 102 -0.17 8.96 1.72
CA THR A 102 -0.18 10.37 1.32
C THR A 102 -1.27 10.60 0.28
N ASP A 103 -2.17 11.55 0.52
CA ASP A 103 -3.09 12.04 -0.50
C ASP A 103 -2.31 12.93 -1.47
N THR A 104 -2.25 12.53 -2.74
CA THR A 104 -1.48 13.24 -3.78
C THR A 104 -2.01 14.66 -4.03
N TYR A 105 -3.25 14.95 -3.66
CA TYR A 105 -3.85 16.27 -3.74
C TYR A 105 -3.79 17.07 -2.43
N GLY A 106 -3.21 16.50 -1.36
CA GLY A 106 -3.05 17.16 -0.07
C GLY A 106 -4.35 17.44 0.68
N LYS A 107 -5.47 16.85 0.25
CA LYS A 107 -6.80 17.08 0.86
C LYS A 107 -7.00 16.34 2.18
N LEU A 108 -6.27 15.24 2.37
CA LEU A 108 -6.27 14.46 3.61
C LEU A 108 -4.88 14.54 4.26
N PRO A 109 -4.80 14.60 5.59
CA PRO A 109 -3.53 14.54 6.28
C PRO A 109 -2.86 13.18 6.03
N PRO A 110 -1.51 13.13 5.95
CA PRO A 110 -0.81 11.88 5.81
C PRO A 110 -1.04 10.99 7.03
N ARG A 111 -1.16 9.68 6.80
CA ARG A 111 -1.31 8.67 7.84
C ARG A 111 -0.02 7.88 7.97
N LYS A 112 0.34 7.51 9.20
CA LYS A 112 1.53 6.71 9.49
C LYS A 112 1.16 5.49 10.33
N ILE A 113 1.60 4.32 9.89
CA ILE A 113 1.42 3.06 10.61
C ILE A 113 2.79 2.47 10.83
N GLU A 114 3.19 2.27 12.08
CA GLU A 114 4.50 1.77 12.45
C GLU A 114 4.38 0.35 12.99
N PHE A 115 5.28 -0.53 12.59
CA PHE A 115 5.35 -1.90 13.08
C PHE A 115 6.77 -2.25 13.51
N LYS A 116 6.91 -3.17 14.47
CA LYS A 116 8.21 -3.62 14.97
C LYS A 116 8.34 -5.13 14.98
N SER A 117 9.54 -5.59 14.64
CA SER A 117 9.86 -7.02 14.56
C SER A 117 8.90 -7.79 13.64
N ALA A 118 8.49 -7.17 12.52
CA ALA A 118 7.63 -7.82 11.55
C ALA A 118 8.39 -8.91 10.79
N VAL A 119 7.85 -10.11 10.70
CA VAL A 119 8.41 -11.21 9.90
C VAL A 119 7.44 -11.52 8.78
N MET A 120 7.96 -11.88 7.61
CA MET A 120 7.14 -12.35 6.50
C MET A 120 6.72 -13.80 6.75
N ASP A 121 5.41 -14.02 6.80
CA ASP A 121 4.82 -15.36 6.97
C ASP A 121 4.69 -16.06 5.62
N VAL A 122 4.17 -15.33 4.63
CA VAL A 122 3.86 -15.85 3.30
C VAL A 122 4.11 -14.76 2.27
N MET A 123 4.71 -15.15 1.14
CA MET A 123 4.70 -14.37 -0.09
C MET A 123 3.97 -15.19 -1.17
N THR A 124 3.06 -14.52 -1.88
CA THR A 124 2.36 -15.08 -3.03
C THR A 124 2.59 -14.17 -4.22
N GLU A 125 3.09 -14.73 -5.31
CA GLU A 125 3.21 -14.03 -6.59
C GLU A 125 2.17 -14.57 -7.55
N GLN A 126 1.50 -13.66 -8.27
CA GLN A 126 0.48 -14.00 -9.25
C GLN A 126 0.78 -13.28 -10.57
N THR A 127 0.85 -14.08 -11.62
CA THR A 127 0.92 -13.61 -13.01
C THR A 127 -0.22 -14.25 -13.79
N THR A 128 -1.03 -13.45 -14.48
CA THR A 128 -2.16 -13.93 -15.30
C THR A 128 -2.42 -12.97 -16.45
N GLY A 129 -2.07 -13.37 -17.68
CA GLY A 129 -2.18 -12.49 -18.85
C GLY A 129 -1.39 -11.20 -18.64
N ASP A 130 -2.08 -10.06 -18.69
CA ASP A 130 -1.51 -8.73 -18.48
C ASP A 130 -1.43 -8.32 -16.99
N TYR A 131 -1.96 -9.14 -16.08
CA TYR A 131 -1.91 -8.89 -14.65
C TYR A 131 -0.65 -9.51 -14.02
N ASN A 132 0.09 -8.69 -13.28
CA ASN A 132 1.15 -9.12 -12.38
C ASN A 132 0.90 -8.50 -11.00
N GLY A 133 1.19 -9.25 -9.95
CA GLY A 133 1.05 -8.76 -8.60
C GLY A 133 1.80 -9.66 -7.61
N MET A 134 2.18 -9.06 -6.49
CA MET A 134 2.78 -9.77 -5.37
C MET A 134 2.02 -9.41 -4.10
N TYR A 135 1.76 -10.41 -3.27
CA TYR A 135 1.17 -10.26 -1.95
C TYR A 135 2.19 -10.71 -0.91
N MET A 136 2.39 -9.92 0.13
CA MET A 136 3.19 -10.31 1.29
C MET A 136 2.35 -10.19 2.56
N ASN A 137 2.32 -11.27 3.33
CA ASN A 137 1.72 -11.29 4.66
C ASN A 137 2.83 -11.22 5.70
N LEU A 138 2.70 -10.27 6.61
CA LEU A 138 3.62 -10.01 7.71
C LEU A 138 2.92 -10.20 9.04
N SER A 139 3.65 -10.70 10.02
CA SER A 139 3.23 -10.79 11.41
C SER A 139 4.14 -9.97 12.30
N SER A 140 3.56 -9.14 13.18
CA SER A 140 4.28 -8.18 14.02
C SER A 140 3.86 -8.30 15.49
N ASN A 141 4.77 -7.93 16.39
CA ASN A 141 4.53 -7.87 17.84
C ASN A 141 4.00 -6.52 18.28
N VAL A 142 4.35 -5.45 17.56
CA VAL A 142 3.94 -4.09 17.91
C VAL A 142 3.38 -3.42 16.68
N LEU A 143 2.28 -2.69 16.88
CA LEU A 143 1.69 -1.81 15.89
C LEU A 143 1.40 -0.44 16.52
N SER A 144 1.66 0.63 15.79
CA SER A 144 1.18 1.97 16.13
C SER A 144 0.52 2.61 14.93
N ILE A 145 -0.62 3.28 15.16
CA ILE A 145 -1.37 3.99 14.12
C ILE A 145 -1.41 5.46 14.54
N ASP A 146 -0.76 6.32 13.75
CA ASP A 146 -0.63 7.76 14.00
C ASP A 146 -0.14 8.08 15.43
N GLY A 147 0.77 7.27 15.95
CA GLY A 147 1.34 7.41 17.31
C GLY A 147 0.52 6.74 18.41
N LEU A 148 -0.71 6.28 18.15
CA LEU A 148 -1.44 5.42 19.08
C LEU A 148 -0.78 4.05 19.08
N LYS A 149 -0.13 3.66 20.18
CA LYS A 149 0.46 2.33 20.33
C LYS A 149 -0.62 1.33 20.71
N ILE A 150 -0.77 0.29 19.89
CA ILE A 150 -1.62 -0.86 20.19
C ILE A 150 -0.69 -1.91 20.78
N GLU A 151 -0.75 -2.06 22.09
CA GLU A 151 0.12 -2.99 22.81
C GLU A 151 -0.52 -4.38 22.92
N SER A 152 0.35 -5.38 22.79
CA SER A 152 0.15 -6.77 23.13
C SER A 152 0.25 -7.00 24.64
#